data_AF-A0A4Q1F6R8-F1
#
_entry.id   AF-A0A4Q1F6R8-F1
#
_cell.length_a   1.000
_cell.length_b   1.000
_cell.length_c   1.000
_cell.angle_alpha   90.00
_cell.angle_beta   90.00
_cell.angle_gamma   90.00
#
_symmetry.space_group_name_H-M   'P 1'
#
loop_
_entity.id
_entity.type
_entity.pdbx_description
1 polymer ?
#
loop_
_entity_poly.entity_id
_entity_poly.type
_entity_poly.pdbx_seq_one_letter_code
_entity_poly.pdbx_strand_id
1 'polypeptide(L)' 'MSKIDKLIEKLKSKPKDFSWDEMVKVLNHFGYNQISQGKTGGSRRKFVNVNKQI' A
#
# COMPACT_ATOMS: atom_id res chain seq x y z
N MET A 1 -0.38 18.43 -9.56
CA MET A 1 -0.12 17.24 -8.71
C MET A 1 -1.42 16.84 -8.03
N SER A 2 -1.93 15.65 -8.35
CA SER A 2 -3.05 15.06 -7.62
C SER A 2 -2.63 14.68 -6.19
N LYS A 3 -3.60 14.31 -5.35
CA LYS A 3 -3.30 13.85 -3.98
C LYS A 3 -2.43 12.59 -3.99
N ILE A 4 -2.63 11.69 -4.96
CA ILE A 4 -1.85 10.45 -5.07
C ILE A 4 -0.42 10.72 -5.55
N ASP A 5 -0.23 11.66 -6.49
CA ASP A 5 1.10 12.06 -6.95
C ASP A 5 1.95 12.61 -5.80
N LYS A 6 1.34 13.43 -4.92
CA LYS A 6 2.02 13.96 -3.73
C LYS A 6 2.44 12.85 -2.77
N LEU A 7 1.62 11.81 -2.59
CA LEU A 7 1.96 10.66 -1.75
C LEU A 7 3.09 9.82 -2.36
N ILE A 8 3.11 9.68 -3.69
CA ILE A 8 4.17 8.98 -4.40
C ILE A 8 5.50 9.74 -4.27
N GLU A 9 5.48 11.07 -4.49
CA GLU A 9 6.67 11.90 -4.29
C GLU A 9 7.14 11.92 -2.84
N LYS A 10 6.20 12.00 -1.88
CA LYS A 10 6.49 11.85 -0.44
C LYS A 10 7.14 10.50 -0.16
N LEU A 11 6.66 9.39 -0.73
CA LEU A 11 7.25 8.06 -0.54
C LEU A 11 8.67 7.99 -1.13
N LYS A 12 8.90 8.55 -2.32
CA LYS A 12 10.21 8.58 -2.99
C LYS A 12 11.26 9.34 -2.19
N SER A 13 10.86 10.34 -1.41
CA SER A 13 11.78 11.10 -0.55
C SER A 13 12.21 10.36 0.72
N LYS A 14 11.77 9.10 0.92
CA LYS A 14 12.09 8.24 2.08
C LYS A 14 11.77 8.93 3.42
N PRO A 15 10.50 9.31 3.64
CA PRO A 15 10.10 10.07 4.81
C PRO A 15 10.14 9.16 6.04
N LYS A 16 10.45 9.75 7.19
CA LYS A 16 10.44 9.01 8.48
C LYS A 16 9.01 8.76 8.98
N ASP A 17 8.06 9.58 8.54
CA ASP A 17 6.68 9.67 8.99
C ASP A 17 5.68 9.32 7.86
N PHE A 18 5.86 8.13 7.28
CA PHE A 18 4.88 7.56 6.35
C PHE A 18 3.92 6.63 7.09
N SER A 19 2.65 7.01 7.15
CA SER A 19 1.63 6.19 7.81
C SER A 19 1.26 4.97 6.97
N TRP A 20 0.74 3.95 7.65
CA TRP A 20 0.23 2.75 6.98
C TRP A 20 -0.87 3.06 5.97
N ASP A 21 -1.77 3.98 6.30
CA ASP A 21 -2.88 4.35 5.40
C ASP A 21 -2.37 5.07 4.13
N GLU A 22 -1.29 5.85 4.24
CA GLU A 22 -0.61 6.43 3.07
C GLU A 22 0.01 5.34 2.19
N MET A 23 0.67 4.35 2.80
CA MET A 23 1.22 3.17 2.12
C MET A 23 0.14 2.39 1.39
N VAL A 24 -0.99 2.11 2.04
CA VAL A 24 -2.13 1.41 1.44
C VAL A 24 -2.68 2.19 0.24
N LYS A 25 -2.83 3.52 0.35
CA LYS A 25 -3.30 4.35 -0.77
C LYS A 25 -2.36 4.28 -1.98
N VAL A 26 -1.05 4.32 -1.75
CA VAL A 26 -0.05 4.19 -2.83
C VAL A 26 -0.11 2.79 -3.46
N LEU A 27 -0.16 1.73 -2.64
CA LEU A 27 -0.24 0.35 -3.13
C LEU A 27 -1.52 0.09 -3.94
N ASN A 28 -2.66 0.56 -3.44
CA ASN A 28 -3.95 0.46 -4.14
C ASN A 28 -3.90 1.17 -5.51
N HIS A 29 -3.25 2.33 -5.58
CA HIS A 29 -3.07 3.05 -6.85
C HIS A 29 -2.27 2.23 -7.88
N PHE A 30 -1.30 1.43 -7.44
CA PHE A 30 -0.54 0.49 -8.28
C PHE A 30 -1.25 -0.85 -8.53
N GLY A 31 -2.51 -1.02 -8.11
CA GLY A 31 -3.31 -2.23 -8.31
C GLY A 31 -3.08 -3.34 -7.27
N TYR A 32 -2.34 -3.05 -6.20
CA TYR A 32 -2.14 -3.98 -5.09
C TYR A 32 -3.24 -3.80 -4.05
N ASN A 33 -3.95 -4.88 -3.73
CA ASN A 33 -4.98 -4.89 -2.69
C ASN A 33 -4.54 -5.72 -1.49
N GLN A 34 -4.88 -5.27 -0.29
CA GLN A 34 -4.57 -5.97 0.95
C GLN A 34 -5.45 -7.21 1.08
N ILE A 35 -4.84 -8.37 1.34
CA ILE A 35 -5.57 -9.60 1.70
C ILE A 35 -5.79 -9.62 3.21
N SER A 36 -7.04 -9.87 3.62
CA SER A 36 -7.36 -10.18 5.01
C SER A 36 -6.74 -11.53 5.40
N GLN A 37 -5.89 -11.54 6.42
CA GLN A 37 -5.46 -12.80 7.02
C GLN A 37 -6.54 -13.28 8.00
N GLY A 38 -6.77 -14.59 8.05
CA GLY A 38 -7.70 -15.21 8.99
C GLY A 38 -7.31 -14.96 10.46
N LYS A 39 -8.14 -15.46 11.38
CA LYS A 39 -8.11 -15.16 12.83
C LYS A 39 -6.74 -15.38 13.53
N THR A 40 -5.82 -16.15 12.96
CA THR A 40 -4.48 -16.45 13.52
C THR A 40 -3.33 -15.64 12.85
N GLY A 41 -3.63 -14.71 11.95
CA GLY A 41 -2.63 -13.99 11.14
C GLY A 41 -1.82 -12.91 11.87
N GLY A 42 -2.27 -12.43 13.03
CA GLY A 42 -1.59 -11.37 13.78
C GLY A 42 -1.32 -10.12 12.94
N SER A 43 -0.16 -9.48 13.16
CA SER A 43 0.24 -8.21 12.51
C SER A 43 0.61 -8.33 11.03
N ARG A 44 0.68 -9.56 10.49
CA ARG A 44 1.15 -9.80 9.13
C ARG A 44 0.14 -9.28 8.11
N ARG A 45 0.61 -8.46 7.18
CA ARG A 45 -0.20 -7.92 6.07
C ARG A 45 0.37 -8.40 4.74
N LYS A 46 -0.49 -8.90 3.86
CA LYS A 46 -0.13 -9.32 2.50
C LYS A 46 -0.89 -8.46 1.51
N PHE A 47 -0.24 -8.12 0.39
CA PHE A 47 -0.88 -7.48 -0.73
C PHE A 47 -0.75 -8.37 -1.95
N VAL A 48 -1.79 -8.42 -2.78
CA VAL A 48 -1.74 -9.06 -4.10
C VAL A 48 -2.08 -8.07 -5.17
N ASN A 49 -1.39 -8.18 -6.29
CA ASN A 49 -1.72 -7.40 -7.46
C ASN A 49 -2.89 -8.08 -8.16
N VAL A 50 -4.06 -7.44 -8.15
CA VAL A 50 -5.28 -8.00 -8.75
C VAL A 50 -5.14 -8.13 -10.27
N ASN A 51 -4.24 -7.35 -10.88
CA ASN A 51 -3.97 -7.37 -12.32
C ASN A 51 -2.84 -8.35 -12.71
N LYS A 52 -2.15 -8.99 -11.75
CA LYS A 52 -1.24 -10.10 -12.05
C LYS A 52 -1.94 -11.41 -11.74
N GLN A 53 -2.44 -12.05 -12.79
CA GLN A 53 -2.53 -13.51 -12.82
C GLN A 53 -1.10 -14.04 -12.65
N ILE A 54 -0.84 -14.72 -11.54
CA ILE A 54 0.38 -15.51 -11.33
C ILE A 54 0.05 -16.93 -11.76
#